data_AF-A0A7G5GRQ8-F1
#
_entry.id   AF-A0A7G5GRQ8-F1
#
_cell.length_a   1.000
_cell.length_b   1.000
_cell.length_c   1.000
_cell.angle_alpha   90.00
_cell.angle_beta   90.00
_cell.angle_gamma   90.00
#
_symmetry.space_group_name_H-M   'P 1'
#
loop_
_entity.id
_entity.type
_entity.pdbx_description
1 polymer ?
#
loop_
_entity_poly.entity_id
_entity_poly.type
_entity_poly.pdbx_seq_one_letter_code
_entity_poly.pdbx_strand_id
1 'polypeptide(L)'
;MVTQFMFATGIENSNPTIQGGTYRQDELAKCGHYQHWRTDFDLVEELGIHFLRYGPPIHTTFLGEGKYDWSFADETFGELRKRDIVPIVDLCHFGVPDWIGNFQNPDFPTLFADYAHAFAKRFPWVQLYTPVNEMYVCAEFSALYGWWNEQLRSDAAFVRALKHIVKANVLAMSAILEVRPNALFIQSESSEYFHAENPAAIKPAEILNAKRFLSLDLNYGRRVDSEMYEYLMDNGMTRDEYHFFMGHNLKQYCIMGNDYYQTNEHRVSADGSTRGSGEVFGYHVITTQYHDRYRLPVMHTETNLWQGPNGDEAVNWLWKEWANVLRVRNDGVPMVGFTWYSLTDQVDWDSALRENNGNVNPLGLCDLNRQIRPVGQAYKQLINDWRQVLPAQSVCLEVPIIMPSESEQPWAHQKQNDAKVARQNVANTVSKTNQSDT
;
A
#
# COMPACT_ATOMS: atom_id res chain seq x y z
N MET A 1 -7.74 -23.63 9.95
CA MET A 1 -6.91 -22.43 9.78
C MET A 1 -5.94 -22.78 8.68
N VAL A 2 -6.09 -22.18 7.50
CA VAL A 2 -5.20 -22.48 6.37
C VAL A 2 -3.99 -21.56 6.50
N THR A 3 -2.83 -22.14 6.77
CA THR A 3 -1.54 -21.43 6.73
C THR A 3 -1.32 -21.07 5.27
N GLN A 4 -1.46 -19.80 4.88
CA GLN A 4 -1.35 -19.43 3.46
C GLN A 4 -0.41 -18.25 3.28
N PHE A 5 0.69 -18.51 2.55
CA PHE A 5 1.47 -17.44 1.96
C PHE A 5 0.60 -16.74 0.91
N MET A 6 0.49 -15.42 1.00
CA MET A 6 -0.43 -14.64 0.17
C MET A 6 0.20 -14.40 -1.21
N PHE A 7 -0.21 -15.19 -2.20
CA PHE A 7 0.00 -14.84 -3.60
C PHE A 7 -1.12 -13.90 -4.03
N ALA A 8 -0.75 -12.69 -4.43
CA ALA A 8 -1.69 -11.62 -4.74
C ALA A 8 -1.44 -11.01 -6.12
N THR A 9 -2.47 -10.35 -6.62
CA THR A 9 -2.32 -9.32 -7.66
C THR A 9 -3.18 -8.12 -7.28
N GLY A 10 -3.20 -7.08 -8.11
CA GLY A 10 -4.08 -5.94 -7.88
C GLY A 10 -4.73 -5.39 -9.14
N ILE A 11 -5.83 -4.67 -8.95
CA ILE A 11 -6.44 -3.86 -10.00
C ILE A 11 -5.88 -2.45 -9.84
N GLU A 12 -5.33 -1.90 -10.92
CA GLU A 12 -4.83 -0.53 -10.91
C GLU A 12 -5.99 0.45 -10.69
N ASN A 13 -6.02 1.08 -9.51
CA ASN A 13 -7.09 1.96 -9.06
C ASN A 13 -6.61 3.36 -8.63
N SER A 14 -5.39 3.73 -9.05
CA SER A 14 -4.88 5.10 -8.95
C SER A 14 -5.86 6.09 -9.55
N ASN A 15 -6.04 7.23 -8.88
CA ASN A 15 -6.92 8.31 -9.35
C ASN A 15 -6.46 9.74 -9.04
N PRO A 16 -5.16 10.09 -9.14
CA PRO A 16 -4.71 11.46 -8.90
C PRO A 16 -5.33 12.43 -9.91
N THR A 17 -5.39 13.72 -9.55
CA THR A 17 -5.73 14.78 -10.51
C THR A 17 -4.48 15.47 -11.05
N ILE A 18 -4.55 15.97 -12.28
CA ILE A 18 -3.50 16.71 -12.97
C ILE A 18 -4.11 17.98 -13.60
N GLN A 19 -3.29 18.78 -14.29
CA GLN A 19 -3.74 19.98 -15.02
C GLN A 19 -4.50 20.97 -14.12
N GLY A 20 -4.00 21.19 -12.91
CA GLY A 20 -4.61 22.08 -11.93
C GLY A 20 -5.88 21.51 -11.29
N GLY A 21 -6.00 20.18 -11.22
CA GLY A 21 -7.18 19.50 -10.69
C GLY A 21 -8.32 19.34 -11.71
N THR A 22 -8.12 19.74 -12.97
CA THR A 22 -9.18 19.72 -14.00
C THR A 22 -9.35 18.37 -14.70
N TYR A 23 -8.35 17.49 -14.59
CA TYR A 23 -8.40 16.16 -15.17
C TYR A 23 -8.03 15.11 -14.11
N ARG A 24 -8.78 14.01 -14.06
CA ARG A 24 -8.53 12.89 -13.14
C ARG A 24 -8.02 11.68 -13.92
N GLN A 25 -6.92 11.12 -13.46
CA GLN A 25 -6.32 9.90 -13.98
C GLN A 25 -7.03 8.67 -13.40
N ASP A 26 -8.30 8.45 -13.74
CA ASP A 26 -9.05 7.29 -13.22
C ASP A 26 -8.62 5.99 -13.92
N GLU A 27 -7.68 5.26 -13.31
CA GLU A 27 -7.15 4.03 -13.89
C GLU A 27 -8.18 2.89 -13.95
N LEU A 28 -9.18 2.86 -13.06
CA LEU A 28 -10.28 1.89 -13.18
C LEU A 28 -11.06 2.10 -14.48
N ALA A 29 -11.21 3.36 -14.92
CA ALA A 29 -11.79 3.68 -16.23
C ALA A 29 -10.82 3.37 -17.37
N LYS A 30 -9.56 3.80 -17.28
CA LYS A 30 -8.56 3.67 -18.35
C LYS A 30 -8.22 2.22 -18.66
N CYS A 31 -8.12 1.37 -17.64
CA CYS A 31 -7.92 -0.07 -17.79
C CYS A 31 -9.22 -0.82 -18.15
N GLY A 32 -10.38 -0.13 -18.14
CA GLY A 32 -11.69 -0.71 -18.47
C GLY A 32 -12.29 -1.61 -17.38
N HIS A 33 -11.82 -1.47 -16.13
CA HIS A 33 -12.27 -2.32 -15.02
C HIS A 33 -13.77 -2.15 -14.74
N TYR A 34 -14.32 -0.95 -14.79
CA TYR A 34 -15.76 -0.74 -14.55
C TYR A 34 -16.65 -1.59 -15.45
N GLN A 35 -16.24 -1.81 -16.70
CA GLN A 35 -16.99 -2.60 -17.68
C GLN A 35 -16.68 -4.09 -17.57
N HIS A 36 -15.45 -4.44 -17.21
CA HIS A 36 -14.92 -5.80 -17.31
C HIS A 36 -14.61 -6.49 -15.98
N TRP A 37 -15.00 -5.89 -14.83
CA TRP A 37 -14.64 -6.40 -13.50
C TRP A 37 -14.99 -7.88 -13.28
N ARG A 38 -16.08 -8.39 -13.88
CA ARG A 38 -16.45 -9.81 -13.80
C ARG A 38 -15.40 -10.70 -14.46
N THR A 39 -14.97 -10.33 -15.66
CA THR A 39 -13.90 -11.01 -16.39
C THR A 39 -12.57 -10.87 -15.67
N ASP A 40 -12.29 -9.70 -15.08
CA ASP A 40 -11.09 -9.50 -14.28
C ASP A 40 -11.08 -10.46 -13.07
N PHE A 41 -12.21 -10.69 -12.39
CA PHE A 41 -12.30 -11.69 -11.31
C PHE A 41 -12.20 -13.13 -11.83
N ASP A 42 -12.74 -13.44 -13.01
CA ASP A 42 -12.56 -14.76 -13.64
C ASP A 42 -11.07 -15.04 -13.89
N LEU A 43 -10.29 -14.03 -14.32
CA LEU A 43 -8.85 -14.15 -14.53
C LEU A 43 -8.08 -14.35 -13.22
N VAL A 44 -8.47 -13.68 -12.14
CA VAL A 44 -7.88 -13.88 -10.81
C VAL A 44 -7.99 -15.36 -10.40
N GLU A 45 -9.17 -15.95 -10.56
CA GLU A 45 -9.38 -17.38 -10.29
C GLU A 45 -8.63 -18.28 -11.28
N GLU A 46 -8.63 -17.94 -12.57
CA GLU A 46 -7.91 -18.70 -13.61
C GLU A 46 -6.40 -18.76 -13.33
N LEU A 47 -5.82 -17.68 -12.79
CA LEU A 47 -4.41 -17.59 -12.40
C LEU A 47 -4.12 -18.29 -11.06
N GLY A 48 -5.15 -18.76 -10.34
CA GLY A 48 -5.02 -19.42 -9.04
C GLY A 48 -4.78 -18.46 -7.88
N ILE A 49 -5.11 -17.18 -8.04
CA ILE A 49 -4.90 -16.13 -7.05
C ILE A 49 -6.12 -16.05 -6.13
N HIS A 50 -5.87 -15.90 -4.82
CA HIS A 50 -6.93 -15.79 -3.80
C HIS A 50 -6.93 -14.44 -3.06
N PHE A 51 -5.90 -13.62 -3.27
CA PHE A 51 -5.76 -12.31 -2.64
C PHE A 51 -5.74 -11.25 -3.74
N LEU A 52 -6.72 -10.35 -3.73
CA LEU A 52 -6.84 -9.30 -4.74
C LEU A 52 -6.76 -7.93 -4.09
N ARG A 53 -5.75 -7.14 -4.46
CA ARG A 53 -5.56 -5.78 -3.97
C ARG A 53 -6.27 -4.78 -4.88
N TYR A 54 -7.32 -4.14 -4.36
CA TYR A 54 -7.95 -2.96 -4.96
C TYR A 54 -9.00 -2.43 -3.98
N GLY A 55 -9.54 -1.25 -4.23
CA GLY A 55 -10.67 -0.75 -3.47
C GLY A 55 -11.64 0.08 -4.28
N PRO A 56 -12.74 0.51 -3.63
CA PRO A 56 -13.75 1.35 -4.28
C PRO A 56 -13.14 2.66 -4.78
N PRO A 57 -13.59 3.17 -5.96
CA PRO A 57 -13.15 4.46 -6.46
C PRO A 57 -13.58 5.58 -5.49
N ILE A 58 -12.65 6.04 -4.65
CA ILE A 58 -12.95 7.00 -3.59
C ILE A 58 -13.64 8.26 -4.12
N HIS A 59 -13.24 8.74 -5.31
CA HIS A 59 -13.73 9.99 -5.90
C HIS A 59 -15.20 9.94 -6.37
N THR A 60 -15.74 8.75 -6.68
CA THR A 60 -17.18 8.55 -6.98
C THR A 60 -17.93 7.91 -5.83
N THR A 61 -17.23 7.26 -4.90
CA THR A 61 -17.84 6.60 -3.74
C THR A 61 -18.08 7.59 -2.61
N PHE A 62 -17.13 8.46 -2.29
CA PHE A 62 -17.22 9.43 -1.20
C PHE A 62 -17.72 10.78 -1.70
N LEU A 63 -19.04 10.93 -1.77
CA LEU A 63 -19.72 12.08 -2.40
C LEU A 63 -19.76 13.35 -1.53
N GLY A 64 -19.52 13.21 -0.23
CA GLY A 64 -19.59 14.28 0.76
C GLY A 64 -19.54 13.71 2.17
N GLU A 65 -19.37 14.56 3.19
CA GLU A 65 -19.41 14.13 4.59
C GLU A 65 -20.69 13.34 4.89
N GLY A 66 -20.53 12.09 5.34
CA GLY A 66 -21.64 11.17 5.61
C GLY A 66 -22.46 10.72 4.39
N LYS A 67 -22.01 11.02 3.17
CA LYS A 67 -22.70 10.71 1.91
C LYS A 67 -21.84 9.81 1.03
N TYR A 68 -22.38 8.64 0.70
CA TYR A 68 -21.63 7.61 -0.02
C TYR A 68 -22.49 6.98 -1.12
N ASP A 69 -21.88 6.69 -2.26
CA ASP A 69 -22.43 5.78 -3.27
C ASP A 69 -21.66 4.47 -3.25
N TRP A 70 -22.28 3.43 -2.67
CA TRP A 70 -21.68 2.10 -2.56
C TRP A 70 -22.04 1.18 -3.73
N SER A 71 -22.77 1.65 -4.75
CA SER A 71 -23.33 0.77 -5.80
C SER A 71 -22.29 -0.15 -6.45
N PHE A 72 -21.18 0.42 -6.92
CA PHE A 72 -20.10 -0.36 -7.53
C PHE A 72 -19.39 -1.29 -6.52
N ALA A 73 -19.18 -0.81 -5.29
CA ALA A 73 -18.57 -1.62 -4.23
C ALA A 73 -19.47 -2.79 -3.82
N ASP A 74 -20.78 -2.58 -3.69
CA ASP A 74 -21.76 -3.59 -3.33
C ASP A 74 -21.79 -4.74 -4.36
N GLU A 75 -21.72 -4.41 -5.65
CA GLU A 75 -21.62 -5.42 -6.72
C GLU A 75 -20.30 -6.18 -6.65
N THR A 76 -19.17 -5.47 -6.65
CA THR A 76 -17.85 -6.07 -6.80
C THR A 76 -17.42 -6.83 -5.55
N PHE A 77 -17.49 -6.23 -4.36
CA PHE A 77 -17.17 -6.91 -3.10
C PHE A 77 -18.17 -8.02 -2.79
N GLY A 78 -19.44 -7.84 -3.16
CA GLY A 78 -20.44 -8.90 -3.06
C GLY A 78 -20.04 -10.13 -3.87
N GLU A 79 -19.44 -9.93 -5.05
CA GLU A 79 -18.97 -11.02 -5.89
C GLU A 79 -17.65 -11.64 -5.40
N LEU A 80 -16.67 -10.84 -4.96
CA LEU A 80 -15.45 -11.36 -4.32
C LEU A 80 -15.79 -12.30 -3.16
N ARG A 81 -16.76 -11.91 -2.33
CA ARG A 81 -17.21 -12.73 -1.19
C ARG A 81 -17.76 -14.08 -1.65
N LYS A 82 -18.53 -14.12 -2.74
CA LYS A 82 -19.09 -15.37 -3.28
C LYS A 82 -18.01 -16.28 -3.87
N ARG A 83 -16.98 -15.69 -4.47
CA ARG A 83 -15.84 -16.39 -5.09
C ARG A 83 -14.76 -16.81 -4.10
N ASP A 84 -14.94 -16.46 -2.82
CA ASP A 84 -13.95 -16.71 -1.76
C ASP A 84 -12.59 -16.05 -2.04
N ILE A 85 -12.60 -14.89 -2.71
CA ILE A 85 -11.42 -14.06 -2.95
C ILE A 85 -11.30 -13.05 -1.82
N VAL A 86 -10.14 -13.01 -1.16
CA VAL A 86 -9.82 -12.09 -0.07
C VAL A 86 -9.37 -10.74 -0.65
N PRO A 87 -10.13 -9.65 -0.47
CA PRO A 87 -9.66 -8.34 -0.87
C PRO A 87 -8.62 -7.79 0.11
N ILE A 88 -7.56 -7.19 -0.42
CA ILE A 88 -6.69 -6.23 0.28
C ILE A 88 -7.17 -4.85 -0.13
N VAL A 89 -7.93 -4.18 0.75
CA VAL A 89 -8.71 -3.01 0.34
C VAL A 89 -7.88 -1.73 0.37
N ASP A 90 -7.61 -1.21 -0.83
CA ASP A 90 -6.99 0.10 -1.03
C ASP A 90 -8.04 1.21 -0.99
N LEU A 91 -8.18 1.90 0.15
CA LEU A 91 -9.26 2.89 0.33
C LEU A 91 -8.94 4.25 -0.31
N CYS A 92 -7.66 4.59 -0.45
CA CYS A 92 -7.18 5.81 -1.08
C CYS A 92 -5.90 5.50 -1.88
N HIS A 93 -6.00 5.59 -3.22
CA HIS A 93 -4.90 5.30 -4.14
C HIS A 93 -4.57 6.57 -4.96
N PHE A 94 -3.65 7.39 -4.43
CA PHE A 94 -3.12 8.65 -4.98
C PHE A 94 -4.06 9.84 -5.21
N GLY A 95 -5.37 9.69 -5.07
CA GLY A 95 -6.33 10.77 -5.23
C GLY A 95 -7.39 10.83 -4.15
N VAL A 96 -8.04 12.00 -4.06
CA VAL A 96 -9.18 12.27 -3.18
C VAL A 96 -10.36 12.79 -4.00
N PRO A 97 -11.61 12.72 -3.49
CA PRO A 97 -12.77 13.33 -4.11
C PRO A 97 -12.59 14.84 -4.35
N ASP A 98 -13.20 15.37 -5.41
CA ASP A 98 -13.05 16.78 -5.79
C ASP A 98 -13.45 17.76 -4.67
N TRP A 99 -14.47 17.42 -3.87
CA TRP A 99 -14.96 18.27 -2.78
C TRP A 99 -14.02 18.28 -1.56
N ILE A 100 -13.11 17.30 -1.42
CA ILE A 100 -12.02 17.34 -0.45
C ILE A 100 -10.94 18.34 -0.87
N GLY A 101 -10.82 18.61 -2.19
CA GLY A 101 -9.79 19.45 -2.76
C GLY A 101 -8.51 18.68 -3.03
N ASN A 102 -7.66 18.53 -2.00
CA ASN A 102 -6.35 17.85 -2.10
C ASN A 102 -5.79 17.51 -0.71
N PHE A 103 -4.56 17.00 -0.66
CA PHE A 103 -3.91 16.56 0.59
C PHE A 103 -3.40 17.72 1.47
N GLN A 104 -3.49 18.97 1.01
CA GLN A 104 -3.23 20.14 1.85
C GLN A 104 -4.40 20.45 2.80
N ASN A 105 -5.57 19.82 2.60
CA ASN A 105 -6.76 20.02 3.42
C ASN A 105 -6.60 19.40 4.83
N PRO A 106 -6.64 20.21 5.92
CA PRO A 106 -6.49 19.70 7.29
C PRO A 106 -7.69 18.88 7.79
N ASP A 107 -8.84 18.94 7.11
CA ASP A 107 -10.04 18.18 7.47
C ASP A 107 -10.02 16.76 6.89
N PHE A 108 -9.20 16.52 5.84
CA PHE A 108 -9.10 15.22 5.17
C PHE A 108 -8.87 14.05 6.14
N PRO A 109 -7.99 14.11 7.16
CA PRO A 109 -7.76 12.98 8.04
C PRO A 109 -9.00 12.48 8.78
N THR A 110 -9.83 13.40 9.28
CA THR A 110 -11.06 13.05 10.00
C THR A 110 -12.13 12.55 9.03
N LEU A 111 -12.33 13.26 7.92
CA LEU A 111 -13.32 12.88 6.90
C LEU A 111 -13.01 11.50 6.29
N PHE A 112 -11.73 11.20 6.08
CA PHE A 112 -11.29 9.90 5.57
C PHE A 112 -11.47 8.79 6.60
N ALA A 113 -11.25 9.06 7.88
CA ALA A 113 -11.52 8.09 8.94
C ALA A 113 -13.01 7.70 9.02
N ASP A 114 -13.91 8.67 8.86
CA ASP A 114 -15.36 8.42 8.80
C ASP A 114 -15.74 7.59 7.57
N TYR A 115 -15.14 7.87 6.41
CA TYR A 115 -15.30 7.05 5.20
C TYR A 115 -14.81 5.62 5.41
N ALA A 116 -13.62 5.42 5.99
CA ALA A 116 -13.06 4.11 6.28
C ALA A 116 -13.94 3.31 7.28
N HIS A 117 -14.48 4.00 8.28
CA HIS A 117 -15.44 3.42 9.23
C HIS A 117 -16.74 2.99 8.55
N ALA A 118 -17.29 3.84 7.66
CA ALA A 118 -18.49 3.54 6.89
C ALA A 118 -18.29 2.33 5.97
N PHE A 119 -17.13 2.25 5.30
CA PHE A 119 -16.76 1.08 4.50
C PHE A 119 -16.69 -0.19 5.35
N ALA A 120 -15.98 -0.16 6.49
CA ALA A 120 -15.85 -1.32 7.38
C ALA A 120 -17.22 -1.78 7.93
N LYS A 121 -18.14 -0.86 8.22
CA LYS A 121 -19.53 -1.19 8.60
C LYS A 121 -20.32 -1.83 7.47
N ARG A 122 -20.11 -1.39 6.23
CA ARG A 122 -20.79 -1.92 5.05
C ARG A 122 -20.31 -3.32 4.70
N PHE A 123 -19.01 -3.58 4.82
CA PHE A 123 -18.36 -4.84 4.48
C PHE A 123 -17.62 -5.45 5.70
N PRO A 124 -18.33 -5.85 6.77
CA PRO A 124 -17.70 -6.27 8.03
C PRO A 124 -16.92 -7.60 7.94
N TRP A 125 -17.03 -8.32 6.82
CA TRP A 125 -16.28 -9.53 6.55
C TRP A 125 -14.85 -9.25 6.06
N VAL A 126 -14.60 -8.06 5.49
CA VAL A 126 -13.27 -7.66 5.01
C VAL A 126 -12.31 -7.58 6.20
N GLN A 127 -11.08 -8.08 6.02
CA GLN A 127 -10.07 -8.13 7.08
C GLN A 127 -8.78 -7.40 6.71
N LEU A 128 -8.40 -7.37 5.43
CA LEU A 128 -7.15 -6.79 4.96
C LEU A 128 -7.37 -5.43 4.33
N TYR A 129 -6.55 -4.46 4.72
CA TYR A 129 -6.69 -3.06 4.30
C TYR A 129 -5.34 -2.43 4.02
N THR A 130 -5.31 -1.56 3.02
CA THR A 130 -4.30 -0.53 2.79
C THR A 130 -5.05 0.80 2.82
N PRO A 131 -5.19 1.49 3.97
CA PRO A 131 -6.06 2.65 4.01
C PRO A 131 -5.57 3.76 3.05
N VAL A 132 -4.28 4.08 3.06
CA VAL A 132 -3.68 4.94 2.04
C VAL A 132 -2.49 4.22 1.41
N ASN A 133 -2.49 4.10 0.08
CA ASN A 133 -1.36 3.54 -0.65
C ASN A 133 -0.18 4.52 -0.70
N GLU A 134 1.04 3.99 -0.56
CA GLU A 134 2.33 4.68 -0.65
C GLU A 134 2.27 6.13 -0.17
N MET A 135 2.06 6.29 1.14
CA MET A 135 1.86 7.60 1.77
C MET A 135 2.98 8.60 1.43
N TYR A 136 4.22 8.12 1.33
CA TYR A 136 5.36 8.94 0.95
C TYR A 136 5.27 9.37 -0.51
N VAL A 137 5.09 8.42 -1.44
CA VAL A 137 5.01 8.70 -2.89
C VAL A 137 3.84 9.63 -3.19
N CYS A 138 2.69 9.39 -2.56
CA CYS A 138 1.52 10.24 -2.67
C CYS A 138 1.83 11.70 -2.28
N ALA A 139 2.48 11.92 -1.14
CA ALA A 139 2.88 13.26 -0.71
C ALA A 139 3.98 13.86 -1.61
N GLU A 140 4.96 13.06 -2.02
CA GLU A 140 6.10 13.48 -2.84
C GLU A 140 5.63 13.96 -4.22
N PHE A 141 4.88 13.13 -4.94
CA PHE A 141 4.44 13.44 -6.29
C PHE A 141 3.40 14.55 -6.28
N SER A 142 2.56 14.64 -5.24
CA SER A 142 1.57 15.71 -5.14
C SER A 142 2.18 17.07 -4.81
N ALA A 143 3.09 17.14 -3.83
CA ALA A 143 3.49 18.41 -3.20
C ALA A 143 4.99 18.74 -3.22
N LEU A 144 5.87 17.76 -3.46
CA LEU A 144 7.30 18.01 -3.62
C LEU A 144 7.65 18.21 -5.10
N TYR A 145 7.24 17.28 -5.96
CA TYR A 145 7.50 17.35 -7.40
C TYR A 145 6.41 18.10 -8.16
N GLY A 146 5.21 18.19 -7.59
CA GLY A 146 4.09 18.93 -8.15
C GLY A 146 3.55 18.31 -9.44
N TRP A 147 3.39 16.99 -9.43
CA TRP A 147 2.88 16.16 -10.51
C TRP A 147 1.39 15.89 -10.36
N TRP A 148 0.91 15.70 -9.13
CA TRP A 148 -0.47 15.31 -8.83
C TRP A 148 -1.19 16.32 -7.92
N ASN A 149 -2.52 16.22 -7.89
CA ASN A 149 -3.47 16.91 -7.02
C ASN A 149 -3.17 18.40 -6.79
N GLU A 150 -2.55 18.77 -5.67
CA GLU A 150 -2.21 20.16 -5.38
C GLU A 150 -1.13 20.76 -6.31
N GLN A 151 -0.30 19.92 -6.94
CA GLN A 151 0.81 20.26 -7.82
C GLN A 151 1.74 21.35 -7.27
N LEU A 152 1.90 21.39 -5.94
CA LEU A 152 2.85 22.27 -5.26
C LEU A 152 4.27 21.73 -5.37
N ARG A 153 5.27 22.59 -5.10
CA ARG A 153 6.70 22.26 -5.30
C ARG A 153 7.56 22.83 -4.19
N SER A 154 7.30 22.43 -2.94
CA SER A 154 8.10 22.86 -1.79
C SER A 154 8.09 21.84 -0.66
N ASP A 155 9.16 21.83 0.14
CA ASP A 155 9.26 20.96 1.32
C ASP A 155 8.15 21.27 2.34
N ALA A 156 7.73 22.53 2.49
CA ALA A 156 6.60 22.92 3.33
C ALA A 156 5.25 22.36 2.85
N ALA A 157 5.04 22.29 1.53
CA ALA A 157 3.85 21.66 0.96
C ALA A 157 3.91 20.14 1.12
N PHE A 158 5.08 19.54 0.90
CA PHE A 158 5.34 18.12 1.11
C PHE A 158 5.07 17.69 2.55
N VAL A 159 5.63 18.39 3.54
CA VAL A 159 5.43 18.07 4.96
C VAL A 159 3.96 18.24 5.37
N ARG A 160 3.24 19.21 4.79
CA ARG A 160 1.80 19.38 5.01
C ARG A 160 0.99 18.21 4.43
N ALA A 161 1.24 17.81 3.19
CA ALA A 161 0.59 16.65 2.59
C ALA A 161 0.90 15.38 3.40
N LEU A 162 2.18 15.14 3.68
CA LEU A 162 2.66 13.97 4.42
C LEU A 162 1.97 13.84 5.77
N LYS A 163 1.93 14.93 6.58
CA LYS A 163 1.32 14.86 7.91
C LYS A 163 -0.20 14.61 7.84
N HIS A 164 -0.90 15.15 6.85
CA HIS A 164 -2.33 14.88 6.68
C HIS A 164 -2.57 13.45 6.20
N ILE A 165 -1.83 12.99 5.19
CA ILE A 165 -1.93 11.63 4.65
C ILE A 165 -1.66 10.59 5.74
N VAL A 166 -0.55 10.71 6.47
CA VAL A 166 -0.21 9.75 7.53
C VAL A 166 -1.23 9.81 8.67
N LYS A 167 -1.70 11.01 9.04
CA LYS A 167 -2.76 11.14 10.05
C LYS A 167 -4.06 10.50 9.58
N ALA A 168 -4.42 10.64 8.31
CA ALA A 168 -5.59 10.00 7.71
C ALA A 168 -5.48 8.48 7.80
N ASN A 169 -4.32 7.91 7.49
CA ASN A 169 -4.05 6.47 7.60
C ASN A 169 -4.20 5.98 9.05
N VAL A 170 -3.58 6.66 10.01
CA VAL A 170 -3.65 6.31 11.45
C VAL A 170 -5.08 6.36 12.00
N LEU A 171 -5.83 7.41 11.64
CA LEU A 171 -7.22 7.55 12.07
C LEU A 171 -8.14 6.52 11.39
N ALA A 172 -7.94 6.25 10.09
CA ALA A 172 -8.67 5.21 9.37
C ALA A 172 -8.42 3.82 9.98
N MET A 173 -7.18 3.46 10.31
CA MET A 173 -6.87 2.21 11.00
C MET A 173 -7.63 2.09 12.33
N SER A 174 -7.62 3.17 13.13
CA SER A 174 -8.32 3.22 14.41
C SER A 174 -9.83 3.00 14.24
N ALA A 175 -10.42 3.68 13.25
CA ALA A 175 -11.85 3.65 12.97
C ALA A 175 -12.31 2.30 12.38
N ILE A 176 -11.49 1.66 11.55
CA ILE A 176 -11.71 0.30 11.05
C ILE A 176 -11.68 -0.70 12.21
N LEU A 177 -10.71 -0.61 13.12
CA LEU A 177 -10.58 -1.51 14.27
C LEU A 177 -11.77 -1.45 15.24
N GLU A 178 -12.53 -0.35 15.27
CA GLU A 178 -13.78 -0.27 16.05
C GLU A 178 -14.86 -1.20 15.52
N VAL A 179 -14.87 -1.42 14.21
CA VAL A 179 -15.85 -2.28 13.52
C VAL A 179 -15.32 -3.70 13.37
N ARG A 180 -14.05 -3.84 13.00
CA ARG A 180 -13.34 -5.09 12.71
C ARG A 180 -12.10 -5.21 13.62
N PRO A 181 -12.25 -5.71 14.85
CA PRO A 181 -11.17 -5.70 15.86
C PRO A 181 -9.92 -6.53 15.51
N ASN A 182 -10.03 -7.44 14.56
CA ASN A 182 -8.94 -8.27 14.03
C ASN A 182 -8.58 -7.92 12.57
N ALA A 183 -8.90 -6.69 12.13
CA ALA A 183 -8.38 -6.17 10.87
C ALA A 183 -6.84 -6.15 10.88
N LEU A 184 -6.25 -6.35 9.72
CA LEU A 184 -4.82 -6.24 9.48
C LEU A 184 -4.57 -5.19 8.41
N PHE A 185 -3.53 -4.40 8.61
CA PHE A 185 -3.17 -3.29 7.73
C PHE A 185 -1.88 -3.62 7.01
N ILE A 186 -1.96 -3.71 5.68
CA ILE A 186 -0.81 -3.86 4.82
C ILE A 186 -0.39 -2.45 4.43
N GLN A 187 0.72 -1.99 4.99
CA GLN A 187 1.23 -0.64 4.73
C GLN A 187 2.14 -0.69 3.51
N SER A 188 1.54 -0.71 2.32
CA SER A 188 2.25 -0.60 1.04
C SER A 188 2.97 0.75 0.96
N GLU A 189 4.28 0.68 0.76
CA GLU A 189 5.14 1.85 0.60
C GLU A 189 6.32 1.49 -0.31
N SER A 190 6.67 2.44 -1.17
CA SER A 190 7.84 2.33 -2.03
C SER A 190 9.11 2.13 -1.22
N SER A 191 9.83 1.05 -1.51
CA SER A 191 11.07 0.67 -0.83
C SER A 191 12.29 1.23 -1.54
N GLU A 192 12.51 2.54 -1.35
CA GLU A 192 13.56 3.31 -2.04
C GLU A 192 14.96 3.12 -1.45
N TYR A 193 16.03 3.35 -2.23
CA TYR A 193 17.41 3.57 -1.74
C TYR A 193 18.20 4.58 -2.58
N PHE A 194 19.03 5.40 -1.93
CA PHE A 194 19.81 6.47 -2.56
C PHE A 194 21.32 6.25 -2.43
N HIS A 195 22.01 6.06 -3.56
CA HIS A 195 23.45 5.81 -3.67
C HIS A 195 24.21 7.09 -4.02
N ALA A 196 25.16 7.50 -3.21
CA ALA A 196 26.06 8.60 -3.54
C ALA A 196 27.02 8.20 -4.66
N GLU A 197 27.06 8.95 -5.77
CA GLU A 197 27.96 8.60 -6.88
C GLU A 197 29.40 9.13 -6.72
N ASN A 198 29.59 10.09 -5.81
CA ASN A 198 30.88 10.67 -5.48
C ASN A 198 30.86 11.22 -4.03
N PRO A 199 32.01 11.56 -3.42
CA PRO A 199 32.06 12.00 -2.02
C PRO A 199 31.21 13.23 -1.69
N ALA A 200 31.01 14.16 -2.63
CA ALA A 200 30.17 15.34 -2.41
C ALA A 200 28.67 15.00 -2.38
N ALA A 201 28.28 13.86 -2.94
CA ALA A 201 26.90 13.36 -2.93
C ALA A 201 26.54 12.53 -1.67
N ILE A 202 27.50 12.25 -0.77
CA ILE A 202 27.27 11.44 0.44
C ILE A 202 26.18 12.08 1.31
N LYS A 203 26.35 13.35 1.68
CA LYS A 203 25.37 14.04 2.53
C LYS A 203 23.98 14.12 1.89
N PRO A 204 23.82 14.54 0.62
CA PRO A 204 22.52 14.49 -0.06
C PRO A 204 21.88 13.09 -0.06
N ALA A 205 22.66 12.03 -0.31
CA ALA A 205 22.16 10.66 -0.29
C ALA A 205 21.74 10.20 1.12
N GLU A 206 22.49 10.57 2.16
CA GLU A 206 22.13 10.28 3.56
C GLU A 206 20.81 10.96 3.94
N ILE A 207 20.62 12.22 3.57
CA ILE A 207 19.37 12.95 3.81
C ILE A 207 18.19 12.26 3.11
N LEU A 208 18.33 11.85 1.85
CA LEU A 208 17.27 11.15 1.11
C LEU A 208 16.97 9.75 1.71
N ASN A 209 18.01 9.02 2.12
CA ASN A 209 17.86 7.72 2.80
C ASN A 209 17.23 7.84 4.21
N ALA A 210 17.34 8.99 4.88
CA ALA A 210 16.59 9.27 6.10
C ALA A 210 15.14 9.68 5.76
N LYS A 211 14.96 10.56 4.77
CA LYS A 211 13.67 11.11 4.34
C LYS A 211 12.68 10.04 3.86
N ARG A 212 13.14 9.00 3.16
CA ARG A 212 12.29 7.89 2.67
C ARG A 212 11.51 7.17 3.77
N PHE A 213 11.98 7.23 5.02
CA PHE A 213 11.31 6.55 6.14
C PHE A 213 10.23 7.40 6.81
N LEU A 214 10.10 8.68 6.47
CA LEU A 214 9.26 9.62 7.23
C LEU A 214 7.80 9.18 7.34
N SER A 215 7.17 8.70 6.27
CA SER A 215 5.77 8.27 6.31
C SER A 215 5.57 7.10 7.29
N LEU A 216 6.42 6.07 7.20
CA LEU A 216 6.37 4.88 8.04
C LEU A 216 6.80 5.16 9.48
N ASP A 217 7.80 6.02 9.70
CA ASP A 217 8.21 6.44 11.04
C ASP A 217 7.05 7.11 11.78
N LEU A 218 6.37 8.05 11.11
CA LEU A 218 5.19 8.72 11.65
C LEU A 218 4.03 7.73 11.84
N ASN A 219 3.77 6.84 10.87
CA ASN A 219 2.68 5.87 10.94
C ASN A 219 2.85 4.84 12.07
N TYR A 220 4.08 4.40 12.33
CA TYR A 220 4.40 3.40 13.35
C TYR A 220 4.77 4.01 14.72
N GLY A 221 4.69 5.34 14.87
CA GLY A 221 5.07 6.02 16.11
C GLY A 221 6.55 5.87 16.44
N ARG A 222 7.42 5.74 15.44
CA ARG A 222 8.87 5.63 15.59
C ARG A 222 9.49 7.03 15.57
N ARG A 223 10.36 7.33 16.55
CA ARG A 223 11.09 8.60 16.58
C ARG A 223 12.02 8.72 15.38
N VAL A 224 11.97 9.88 14.72
CA VAL A 224 12.90 10.24 13.64
C VAL A 224 14.23 10.68 14.26
N ASP A 225 15.30 10.72 13.47
CA ASP A 225 16.56 11.33 13.91
C ASP A 225 16.45 12.87 14.01
N SER A 226 17.49 13.51 14.53
CA SER A 226 17.48 14.96 14.76
C SER A 226 17.40 15.78 13.47
N GLU A 227 18.04 15.32 12.38
CA GLU A 227 18.04 16.04 11.11
C GLU A 227 16.64 16.02 10.48
N MET A 228 15.98 14.86 10.51
CA MET A 228 14.59 14.74 10.06
C MET A 228 13.60 15.46 10.96
N TYR A 229 13.86 15.50 12.28
CA TYR A 229 13.03 16.28 13.21
C TYR A 229 13.10 17.79 12.90
N GLU A 230 14.31 18.34 12.69
CA GLU A 230 14.50 19.73 12.29
C GLU A 230 13.84 20.00 10.93
N TYR A 231 14.07 19.14 9.94
CA TYR A 231 13.44 19.25 8.62
C TYR A 231 11.91 19.30 8.70
N LEU A 232 11.26 18.46 9.50
CA LEU A 232 9.80 18.48 9.66
C LEU A 232 9.32 19.80 10.30
N MET A 233 10.01 20.28 11.33
CA MET A 233 9.64 21.51 12.06
C MET A 233 9.83 22.76 11.20
N ASP A 234 10.97 22.85 10.52
CA ASP A 234 11.30 23.96 9.61
C ASP A 234 10.30 24.07 8.45
N ASN A 235 9.64 22.95 8.11
CA ASN A 235 8.66 22.86 7.04
C ASN A 235 7.20 22.79 7.52
N GLY A 236 6.93 23.20 8.76
CA GLY A 236 5.58 23.48 9.24
C GLY A 236 4.83 22.31 9.87
N MET A 237 5.54 21.25 10.29
CA MET A 237 5.01 20.33 11.31
C MET A 237 5.22 20.96 12.69
N THR A 238 4.16 21.04 13.48
CA THR A 238 4.28 21.50 14.88
C THR A 238 4.69 20.34 15.80
N ARG A 239 5.19 20.66 16.99
CA ARG A 239 5.51 19.65 18.01
C ARG A 239 4.29 18.83 18.42
N ASP A 240 3.13 19.45 18.54
CA ASP A 240 1.89 18.77 18.92
C ASP A 240 1.44 17.78 17.83
N GLU A 241 1.57 18.17 16.56
CA GLU A 241 1.33 17.25 15.42
C GLU A 241 2.33 16.10 15.38
N TYR A 242 3.62 16.36 15.64
CA TYR A 242 4.61 15.30 15.75
C TYR A 242 4.30 14.32 16.89
N HIS A 243 3.94 14.85 18.07
CA HIS A 243 3.62 14.04 19.24
C HIS A 243 2.30 13.27 19.09
N PHE A 244 1.36 13.74 18.27
CA PHE A 244 0.19 12.95 17.89
C PHE A 244 0.62 11.58 17.32
N PHE A 245 1.58 11.54 16.40
CA PHE A 245 2.06 10.28 15.81
C PHE A 245 2.75 9.38 16.83
N MET A 246 3.57 9.96 17.72
CA MET A 246 4.25 9.19 18.75
C MET A 246 3.28 8.58 19.79
N GLY A 247 2.11 9.19 19.97
CA GLY A 247 1.05 8.71 20.85
C GLY A 247 0.16 7.62 20.24
N HIS A 248 0.20 7.41 18.92
CA HIS A 248 -0.66 6.45 18.22
C HIS A 248 0.18 5.30 17.66
N ASN A 249 0.18 4.15 18.34
CA ASN A 249 0.89 2.97 17.89
C ASN A 249 -0.08 1.79 17.66
N LEU A 250 -0.34 1.50 16.38
CA LEU A 250 -1.15 0.37 15.91
C LEU A 250 -0.31 -0.68 15.17
N LYS A 251 1.01 -0.64 15.35
CA LYS A 251 1.98 -1.48 14.64
C LYS A 251 1.70 -2.97 14.78
N GLN A 252 1.14 -3.43 15.89
CA GLN A 252 0.78 -4.84 16.11
C GLN A 252 -0.30 -5.37 15.16
N TYR A 253 -1.04 -4.48 14.48
CA TYR A 253 -2.01 -4.82 13.45
C TYR A 253 -1.44 -4.72 12.03
N CYS A 254 -0.16 -4.37 11.89
CA CYS A 254 0.44 -4.03 10.61
C CYS A 254 1.31 -5.16 10.05
N ILE A 255 1.24 -5.31 8.73
CA ILE A 255 2.23 -5.97 7.87
C ILE A 255 2.89 -4.84 7.08
N MET A 256 4.21 -4.86 6.99
CA MET A 256 4.93 -3.90 6.17
C MET A 256 4.87 -4.35 4.71
N GLY A 257 4.24 -3.54 3.87
CA GLY A 257 4.30 -3.70 2.43
C GLY A 257 5.59 -3.09 1.89
N ASN A 258 6.27 -3.80 1.00
CA ASN A 258 7.38 -3.29 0.24
C ASN A 258 7.00 -3.32 -1.24
N ASP A 259 6.77 -2.14 -1.80
CA ASP A 259 6.63 -1.94 -3.24
C ASP A 259 8.04 -1.78 -3.80
N TYR A 260 8.43 -2.68 -4.70
CA TYR A 260 9.78 -2.74 -5.24
C TYR A 260 9.81 -3.04 -6.73
N TYR A 261 10.42 -2.12 -7.44
CA TYR A 261 10.56 -2.00 -8.88
C TYR A 261 12.02 -1.77 -9.22
N GLN A 262 12.38 -1.99 -10.47
CA GLN A 262 13.74 -1.75 -10.98
C GLN A 262 14.23 -0.30 -10.75
N THR A 263 13.31 0.65 -10.57
CA THR A 263 13.58 2.08 -10.43
C THR A 263 13.67 2.59 -8.99
N ASN A 264 13.52 1.73 -7.97
CA ASN A 264 13.55 2.18 -6.57
C ASN A 264 14.95 2.44 -6.01
N GLU A 265 15.98 2.18 -6.79
CA GLU A 265 17.32 2.56 -6.42
C GLU A 265 17.79 3.74 -7.28
N HIS A 266 18.39 4.73 -6.63
CA HIS A 266 18.73 6.01 -7.21
C HIS A 266 20.23 6.29 -7.07
N ARG A 267 20.84 6.88 -8.10
CA ARG A 267 22.14 7.54 -8.00
C ARG A 267 21.93 9.02 -7.70
N VAL A 268 22.59 9.51 -6.66
CA VAL A 268 22.55 10.90 -6.21
C VAL A 268 23.80 11.62 -6.67
N SER A 269 23.61 12.78 -7.31
CA SER A 269 24.67 13.71 -7.72
C SER A 269 25.07 14.64 -6.56
N ALA A 270 26.17 15.37 -6.71
CA ALA A 270 26.63 16.33 -5.70
C ALA A 270 25.64 17.50 -5.44
N ASP A 271 24.77 17.82 -6.41
CA ASP A 271 23.71 18.83 -6.27
C ASP A 271 22.41 18.27 -5.69
N GLY A 272 22.37 16.98 -5.33
CA GLY A 272 21.19 16.29 -4.81
C GLY A 272 20.22 15.75 -5.86
N SER A 273 20.46 15.98 -7.16
CA SER A 273 19.64 15.39 -8.23
C SER A 273 19.77 13.87 -8.27
N THR A 274 18.68 13.19 -8.61
CA THR A 274 18.60 11.72 -8.66
C THR A 274 18.34 11.20 -10.08
N ARG A 275 18.76 9.95 -10.32
CA ARG A 275 18.47 9.17 -11.53
C ARG A 275 18.46 7.69 -11.17
N GLY A 276 17.72 6.86 -11.91
CA GLY A 276 17.68 5.42 -11.64
C GLY A 276 19.08 4.79 -11.69
N SER A 277 19.42 3.98 -10.69
CA SER A 277 20.68 3.22 -10.65
C SER A 277 20.57 1.84 -11.28
N GLY A 278 19.35 1.37 -11.54
CA GLY A 278 19.08 -0.07 -11.60
C GLY A 278 19.33 -0.72 -10.25
N GLU A 279 19.32 -2.05 -10.18
CA GLU A 279 19.48 -2.73 -8.89
C GLU A 279 20.95 -2.84 -8.48
N VAL A 280 21.34 -2.08 -7.47
CA VAL A 280 22.67 -2.17 -6.83
C VAL A 280 22.58 -3.08 -5.61
N PHE A 281 21.57 -2.86 -4.77
CA PHE A 281 21.29 -3.62 -3.56
C PHE A 281 20.25 -4.72 -3.80
N GLY A 282 19.25 -4.47 -4.65
CA GLY A 282 18.13 -5.38 -4.87
C GLY A 282 17.15 -5.40 -3.70
N TYR A 283 16.01 -6.07 -3.92
CA TYR A 283 14.94 -6.21 -2.93
C TYR A 283 15.44 -6.75 -1.58
N HIS A 284 16.36 -7.73 -1.61
CA HIS A 284 16.81 -8.42 -0.40
C HIS A 284 17.44 -7.50 0.66
N VAL A 285 18.41 -6.67 0.23
CA VAL A 285 19.14 -5.79 1.16
C VAL A 285 18.24 -4.66 1.65
N ILE A 286 17.45 -4.07 0.76
CA ILE A 286 16.56 -2.96 1.10
C ILE A 286 15.47 -3.44 2.07
N THR A 287 14.79 -4.55 1.77
CA THR A 287 13.80 -5.17 2.65
C THR A 287 14.38 -5.47 4.03
N THR A 288 15.62 -5.95 4.10
CA THR A 288 16.29 -6.21 5.38
C THR A 288 16.46 -4.93 6.20
N GLN A 289 16.82 -3.80 5.58
CA GLN A 289 16.93 -2.51 6.28
C GLN A 289 15.58 -2.05 6.85
N TYR A 290 14.51 -2.21 6.06
CA TYR A 290 13.14 -1.87 6.48
C TYR A 290 12.68 -2.80 7.61
N HIS A 291 12.87 -4.11 7.48
CA HIS A 291 12.58 -5.09 8.52
C HIS A 291 13.41 -4.83 9.80
N ASP A 292 14.70 -4.51 9.69
CA ASP A 292 15.53 -4.24 10.86
C ASP A 292 15.07 -3.00 11.62
N ARG A 293 14.57 -1.98 10.89
CA ARG A 293 14.06 -0.74 11.46
C ARG A 293 12.75 -0.94 12.21
N TYR A 294 11.82 -1.72 11.65
CA TYR A 294 10.47 -1.83 12.20
C TYR A 294 10.10 -3.20 12.76
N ARG A 295 10.82 -4.29 12.50
CA ARG A 295 10.56 -5.62 13.09
C ARG A 295 9.10 -6.10 12.90
N LEU A 296 8.56 -5.88 11.70
CA LEU A 296 7.21 -6.31 11.29
C LEU A 296 7.29 -7.46 10.28
N PRO A 297 6.29 -8.35 10.21
CA PRO A 297 6.10 -9.20 9.02
C PRO A 297 6.08 -8.36 7.76
N VAL A 298 6.67 -8.90 6.69
CA VAL A 298 6.84 -8.19 5.42
C VAL A 298 6.05 -8.90 4.32
N MET A 299 5.38 -8.12 3.48
CA MET A 299 4.79 -8.58 2.23
C MET A 299 5.43 -7.81 1.08
N HIS A 300 5.83 -8.51 0.02
CA HIS A 300 6.20 -7.87 -1.25
C HIS A 300 4.88 -7.48 -1.94
N THR A 301 4.53 -6.20 -1.88
CA THR A 301 3.16 -5.71 -2.14
C THR A 301 2.93 -5.22 -3.55
N GLU A 302 3.99 -4.79 -4.23
CA GLU A 302 3.92 -4.46 -5.65
C GLU A 302 5.26 -4.69 -6.34
N THR A 303 5.19 -5.26 -7.54
CA THR A 303 6.27 -5.25 -8.51
C THR A 303 5.72 -5.51 -9.90
N ASN A 304 6.40 -4.98 -10.91
CA ASN A 304 6.25 -5.37 -12.29
C ASN A 304 7.50 -4.99 -13.10
N LEU A 305 7.52 -5.46 -14.33
CA LEU A 305 8.39 -4.94 -15.37
C LEU A 305 7.67 -5.06 -16.70
N TRP A 306 7.98 -4.15 -17.63
CA TRP A 306 7.46 -4.22 -18.98
C TRP A 306 7.85 -5.56 -19.63
N GLN A 307 6.90 -6.19 -20.33
CA GLN A 307 7.13 -7.38 -21.15
C GLN A 307 8.33 -7.24 -22.11
N GLY A 308 8.68 -6.02 -22.53
CA GLY A 308 9.90 -5.75 -23.28
C GLY A 308 9.89 -6.25 -24.74
N PRO A 309 10.94 -5.93 -25.52
CA PRO A 309 11.05 -6.29 -26.92
C PRO A 309 11.27 -7.78 -27.17
N ASN A 310 11.88 -8.52 -26.23
CA ASN A 310 12.07 -9.96 -26.37
C ASN A 310 10.86 -10.77 -25.90
N GLY A 311 9.99 -10.14 -25.09
CA GLY A 311 8.75 -10.73 -24.62
C GLY A 311 8.89 -11.56 -23.36
N ASP A 312 10.09 -11.60 -22.76
CA ASP A 312 10.45 -12.39 -21.60
C ASP A 312 11.00 -11.55 -20.44
N GLU A 313 11.16 -10.23 -20.61
CA GLU A 313 11.73 -9.34 -19.61
C GLU A 313 10.92 -9.35 -18.30
N ALA A 314 9.58 -9.27 -18.40
CA ALA A 314 8.68 -9.39 -17.25
C ALA A 314 8.77 -10.77 -16.57
N VAL A 315 8.99 -11.84 -17.34
CA VAL A 315 9.15 -13.21 -16.80
C VAL A 315 10.47 -13.33 -16.03
N ASN A 316 11.55 -12.80 -16.61
CA ASN A 316 12.87 -12.78 -15.97
C ASN A 316 12.85 -11.95 -14.68
N TRP A 317 12.13 -10.83 -14.69
CA TRP A 317 11.89 -10.02 -13.50
C TRP A 317 11.12 -10.77 -12.41
N LEU A 318 10.01 -11.44 -12.78
CA LEU A 318 9.21 -12.24 -11.85
C LEU A 318 10.07 -13.28 -11.12
N TRP A 319 10.88 -14.05 -11.85
CA TRP A 319 11.73 -15.07 -11.25
C TRP A 319 12.84 -14.49 -10.38
N LYS A 320 13.37 -13.32 -10.76
CA LYS A 320 14.36 -12.60 -9.98
C LYS A 320 13.78 -12.15 -8.63
N GLU A 321 12.62 -11.49 -8.66
CA GLU A 321 11.95 -11.01 -7.44
C GLU A 321 11.47 -12.17 -6.56
N TRP A 322 10.98 -13.25 -7.16
CA TRP A 322 10.65 -14.45 -6.40
C TRP A 322 11.87 -15.06 -5.69
N ALA A 323 13.02 -15.13 -6.37
CA ALA A 323 14.26 -15.58 -5.76
C ALA A 323 14.70 -14.66 -4.60
N ASN A 324 14.52 -13.35 -4.75
CA ASN A 324 14.75 -12.38 -3.68
C ASN A 324 13.83 -12.62 -2.47
N VAL A 325 12.53 -12.83 -2.68
CA VAL A 325 11.57 -13.14 -1.60
C VAL A 325 11.97 -14.40 -0.83
N LEU A 326 12.35 -15.47 -1.54
CA LEU A 326 12.85 -16.68 -0.91
C LEU A 326 14.14 -16.44 -0.13
N ARG A 327 15.05 -15.62 -0.66
CA ARG A 327 16.29 -15.27 0.03
C ARG A 327 16.03 -14.49 1.32
N VAL A 328 15.22 -13.43 1.25
CA VAL A 328 14.78 -12.63 2.41
C VAL A 328 14.17 -13.53 3.49
N ARG A 329 13.28 -14.45 3.09
CA ARG A 329 12.67 -15.42 4.00
C ARG A 329 13.71 -16.35 4.64
N ASN A 330 14.66 -16.87 3.85
CA ASN A 330 15.71 -17.76 4.33
C ASN A 330 16.69 -17.06 5.31
N ASP A 331 16.83 -15.74 5.20
CA ASP A 331 17.62 -14.91 6.12
C ASP A 331 16.83 -14.47 7.38
N GLY A 332 15.62 -15.03 7.57
CA GLY A 332 14.87 -14.94 8.82
C GLY A 332 13.86 -13.79 8.87
N VAL A 333 13.67 -13.06 7.78
CA VAL A 333 12.60 -12.05 7.69
C VAL A 333 11.24 -12.76 7.48
N PRO A 334 10.21 -12.45 8.29
CA PRO A 334 8.90 -13.08 8.17
C PRO A 334 8.13 -12.60 6.93
N MET A 335 8.46 -13.19 5.78
CA MET A 335 7.77 -12.95 4.50
C MET A 335 6.41 -13.65 4.45
N VAL A 336 5.33 -12.87 4.31
CA VAL A 336 3.94 -13.37 4.37
C VAL A 336 3.20 -13.35 3.04
N GLY A 337 3.71 -12.65 2.03
CA GLY A 337 3.09 -12.60 0.71
C GLY A 337 4.00 -12.04 -0.39
N PHE A 338 3.56 -12.24 -1.63
CA PHE A 338 4.19 -11.74 -2.85
C PHE A 338 3.12 -11.38 -3.88
N THR A 339 3.26 -10.17 -4.45
CA THR A 339 2.27 -9.58 -5.35
C THR A 339 2.91 -9.22 -6.67
N TRP A 340 2.36 -9.70 -7.78
CA TRP A 340 2.60 -9.06 -9.07
C TRP A 340 1.53 -8.01 -9.30
N TYR A 341 1.92 -6.76 -9.50
CA TYR A 341 0.99 -5.66 -9.67
C TYR A 341 1.14 -5.07 -11.07
N SER A 342 0.16 -5.11 -11.96
CA SER A 342 -1.27 -5.38 -11.75
C SER A 342 -1.77 -6.61 -12.52
N LEU A 343 -3.05 -6.93 -12.36
CA LEU A 343 -3.74 -7.98 -13.09
C LEU A 343 -3.77 -7.69 -14.59
N THR A 344 -4.17 -6.47 -14.96
CA THR A 344 -4.17 -5.98 -16.34
C THR A 344 -3.04 -4.99 -16.54
N ASP A 345 -2.70 -4.70 -17.79
CA ASP A 345 -1.87 -3.54 -18.12
C ASP A 345 -2.41 -2.25 -17.52
N GLN A 346 -1.51 -1.29 -17.37
CA GLN A 346 -1.80 0.03 -16.84
C GLN A 346 -1.68 1.07 -17.96
N VAL A 347 -2.13 2.31 -17.71
CA VAL A 347 -2.13 3.38 -18.71
C VAL A 347 -1.39 4.61 -18.18
N ASP A 348 -0.52 5.20 -19.02
CA ASP A 348 0.20 6.46 -18.77
C ASP A 348 1.18 6.49 -17.56
N TRP A 349 1.47 5.35 -16.92
CA TRP A 349 2.50 5.22 -15.89
C TRP A 349 3.93 5.45 -16.42
N ASP A 350 4.18 5.32 -17.73
CA ASP A 350 5.43 5.79 -18.35
C ASP A 350 5.67 7.30 -18.13
N SER A 351 4.59 8.04 -17.89
CA SER A 351 4.64 9.46 -17.52
C SER A 351 4.51 9.71 -16.01
N ALA A 352 4.44 8.66 -15.18
CA ALA A 352 4.01 8.72 -13.77
C ALA A 352 2.63 9.37 -13.62
N LEU A 353 1.69 9.04 -14.53
CA LEU A 353 0.34 9.60 -14.58
C LEU A 353 0.30 11.14 -14.71
N ARG A 354 1.37 11.78 -15.19
CA ARG A 354 1.43 13.24 -15.38
C ARG A 354 0.72 13.69 -16.65
N GLU A 355 0.67 12.82 -17.63
CA GLU A 355 0.10 13.08 -18.95
C GLU A 355 -1.09 12.15 -19.21
N ASN A 356 -2.04 12.59 -20.02
CA ASN A 356 -3.17 11.77 -20.46
C ASN A 356 -2.99 11.39 -21.94
N ASN A 357 -1.98 10.56 -22.21
CA ASN A 357 -1.63 10.16 -23.57
C ASN A 357 -2.41 8.92 -24.04
N GLY A 358 -2.96 8.14 -23.11
CA GLY A 358 -3.57 6.84 -23.40
C GLY A 358 -2.53 5.77 -23.75
N ASN A 359 -1.28 5.94 -23.31
CA ASN A 359 -0.19 5.00 -23.55
C ASN A 359 -0.39 3.76 -22.70
N VAL A 360 -0.61 2.61 -23.33
CA VAL A 360 -0.70 1.33 -22.61
C VAL A 360 0.71 0.88 -22.20
N ASN A 361 0.89 0.62 -20.92
CA ASN A 361 2.13 0.09 -20.35
C ASN A 361 1.97 -1.42 -20.13
N PRO A 362 2.73 -2.28 -20.84
CA PRO A 362 2.56 -3.74 -20.82
C PRO A 362 3.14 -4.39 -19.55
N LEU A 363 2.56 -4.05 -18.40
CA LEU A 363 3.02 -4.39 -17.04
C LEU A 363 2.17 -5.50 -16.39
N GLY A 364 0.98 -5.78 -16.93
CA GLY A 364 0.01 -6.67 -16.31
C GLY A 364 0.33 -8.16 -16.42
N LEU A 365 -0.33 -8.98 -15.60
CA LEU A 365 -0.43 -10.43 -15.84
C LEU A 365 -1.24 -10.73 -17.12
N CYS A 366 -2.16 -9.83 -17.47
CA CYS A 366 -2.99 -9.84 -18.65
C CYS A 366 -2.90 -8.50 -19.39
N ASP A 367 -3.18 -8.49 -20.69
CA ASP A 367 -3.31 -7.24 -21.45
C ASP A 367 -4.68 -6.55 -21.21
N LEU A 368 -4.89 -5.36 -21.78
CA LEU A 368 -6.19 -4.67 -21.71
C LEU A 368 -7.34 -5.41 -22.42
N ASN A 369 -7.05 -6.40 -23.26
CA ASN A 369 -8.04 -7.30 -23.86
C ASN A 369 -8.26 -8.58 -23.03
N ARG A 370 -7.76 -8.60 -21.79
CA ARG A 370 -7.92 -9.70 -20.82
C ARG A 370 -7.27 -11.00 -21.33
N GLN A 371 -6.24 -10.88 -22.17
CA GLN A 371 -5.44 -12.02 -22.62
C GLN A 371 -4.23 -12.18 -21.70
N ILE A 372 -4.05 -13.39 -21.16
CA ILE A 372 -2.93 -13.69 -20.25
C ILE A 372 -1.60 -13.53 -20.98
N ARG A 373 -0.72 -12.69 -20.44
CA ARG A 373 0.64 -12.43 -20.94
C ARG A 373 1.60 -13.57 -20.52
N PRO A 374 2.80 -13.67 -21.13
CA PRO A 374 3.81 -14.65 -20.71
C PRO A 374 4.11 -14.63 -19.20
N VAL A 375 4.17 -13.43 -18.59
CA VAL A 375 4.36 -13.30 -17.14
C VAL A 375 3.16 -13.79 -16.33
N GLY A 376 1.94 -13.65 -16.83
CA GLY A 376 0.74 -14.25 -16.23
C GLY A 376 0.80 -15.77 -16.18
N GLN A 377 1.26 -16.41 -17.27
CA GLN A 377 1.47 -17.86 -17.28
C GLN A 377 2.59 -18.28 -16.31
N ALA A 378 3.69 -17.53 -16.26
CA ALA A 378 4.77 -17.79 -15.33
C ALA A 378 4.32 -17.63 -13.86
N TYR A 379 3.49 -16.62 -13.56
CA TYR A 379 2.98 -16.39 -12.21
C TYR A 379 1.98 -17.49 -11.79
N LYS A 380 1.10 -17.92 -12.70
CA LYS A 380 0.21 -19.08 -12.49
C LYS A 380 1.01 -20.35 -12.20
N GLN A 381 2.10 -20.58 -12.93
CA GLN A 381 3.00 -21.71 -12.68
C GLN A 381 3.65 -21.60 -11.30
N LEU A 382 4.18 -20.43 -10.95
CA LEU A 382 4.78 -20.16 -9.64
C LEU A 382 3.80 -20.43 -8.50
N ILE A 383 2.56 -19.95 -8.59
CA ILE A 383 1.52 -20.23 -7.58
C ILE A 383 1.28 -21.73 -7.44
N ASN A 384 1.12 -22.45 -8.56
CA ASN A 384 0.89 -23.88 -8.54
C ASN A 384 2.01 -24.67 -7.86
N ASP A 385 3.27 -24.28 -8.11
CA ASP A 385 4.44 -24.94 -7.56
C ASP A 385 4.62 -24.69 -6.05
N TRP A 386 4.29 -23.48 -5.58
CA TRP A 386 4.65 -23.05 -4.23
C TRP A 386 3.50 -23.02 -3.21
N ARG A 387 2.24 -22.99 -3.66
CA ARG A 387 1.06 -22.85 -2.77
C ARG A 387 0.97 -23.94 -1.69
N GLN A 388 1.45 -25.16 -1.95
CA GLN A 388 1.42 -26.26 -0.98
C GLN A 388 2.70 -26.36 -0.14
N VAL A 389 3.83 -25.80 -0.63
CA VAL A 389 5.15 -25.96 -0.02
C VAL A 389 5.39 -24.92 1.08
N LEU A 390 5.05 -23.65 0.83
CA LEU A 390 5.32 -22.56 1.77
C LEU A 390 4.59 -22.69 3.12
N PRO A 391 3.32 -23.16 3.15
CA PRO A 391 2.62 -23.50 4.39
C PRO A 391 3.32 -24.59 5.21
N ALA A 392 3.83 -25.63 4.53
CA ALA A 392 4.45 -26.79 5.19
C ALA A 392 5.81 -26.47 5.83
N GLN A 393 6.48 -25.40 5.40
CA GLN A 393 7.82 -25.02 5.87
C GLN A 393 7.84 -24.03 7.04
N SER A 394 6.70 -23.50 7.48
CA SER A 394 6.64 -22.56 8.61
C SER A 394 5.37 -22.75 9.43
N VAL A 395 5.46 -23.57 10.49
CA VAL A 395 4.38 -23.77 11.48
C VAL A 395 4.28 -22.57 12.43
N CYS A 396 5.36 -21.79 12.58
CA CYS A 396 5.47 -20.75 13.60
C CYS A 396 5.03 -19.35 13.13
N LEU A 397 4.86 -19.12 11.82
CA LEU A 397 4.43 -17.83 11.27
C LEU A 397 3.10 -18.01 10.52
N GLU A 398 2.00 -17.68 11.18
CA GLU A 398 0.66 -17.71 10.60
C GLU A 398 0.04 -16.31 10.63
N VAL A 399 -0.36 -15.81 9.45
CA VAL A 399 -1.23 -14.64 9.38
C VAL A 399 -2.67 -15.13 9.61
N PRO A 400 -3.40 -14.62 10.61
CA PRO A 400 -4.70 -15.15 11.00
C PRO A 400 -5.83 -14.67 10.08
N ILE A 401 -5.74 -15.02 8.80
CA ILE A 401 -6.74 -14.71 7.77
C ILE A 401 -8.00 -15.55 7.98
N ILE A 402 -9.15 -14.92 7.84
CA ILE A 402 -10.47 -15.56 7.78
C ILE A 402 -10.92 -15.47 6.33
N MET A 403 -11.12 -16.63 5.69
CA MET A 403 -11.60 -16.65 4.31
C MET A 403 -13.03 -16.07 4.24
N PRO A 404 -13.43 -15.40 3.15
CA PRO A 404 -14.77 -14.85 2.99
C PRO A 404 -15.88 -15.88 3.24
N SER A 405 -15.71 -17.12 2.79
CA SER A 405 -16.63 -18.25 2.99
C SER A 405 -16.75 -18.68 4.46
N GLU A 406 -15.74 -18.38 5.27
CA GLU A 406 -15.66 -18.72 6.70
C GLU A 406 -16.13 -17.56 7.60
N SER A 407 -16.37 -16.37 7.05
CA SER A 407 -16.64 -15.14 7.80
C SER A 407 -17.78 -15.24 8.82
N GLU A 408 -18.81 -16.03 8.52
CA GLU A 408 -20.01 -16.24 9.35
C GLU A 408 -19.90 -17.45 10.30
N GLN A 409 -18.76 -18.16 10.29
CA GLN A 409 -18.58 -19.35 11.11
C GLN A 409 -18.42 -18.97 12.60
N PRO A 410 -18.93 -19.78 13.55
CA PRO A 410 -18.84 -19.46 14.97
C PRO A 410 -17.42 -19.20 15.48
N TRP A 411 -16.43 -19.93 14.96
CA TRP A 411 -15.03 -19.74 15.35
C TRP A 411 -14.45 -18.41 14.83
N ALA A 412 -14.92 -17.93 13.67
CA ALA A 412 -14.51 -16.64 13.11
C ALA A 412 -15.04 -15.50 13.97
N HIS A 413 -16.32 -15.58 14.40
CA HIS A 413 -16.89 -14.66 15.38
C HIS A 413 -16.18 -14.71 16.73
N GLN A 414 -15.78 -15.90 17.19
CA GLN A 414 -15.01 -16.04 18.42
C GLN A 414 -13.67 -15.29 18.35
N LYS A 415 -12.91 -15.47 17.25
CA LYS A 415 -11.66 -14.72 17.04
C LYS A 415 -11.85 -13.20 17.07
N GLN A 416 -12.95 -12.71 16.49
CA GLN A 416 -13.28 -11.28 16.52
C GLN A 416 -13.57 -10.80 17.94
N ASN A 417 -14.33 -11.58 18.71
CA ASN A 417 -14.63 -11.28 20.10
C ASN A 417 -13.37 -11.28 20.97
N ASP A 418 -12.48 -12.26 20.78
CA ASP A 418 -11.21 -12.35 21.49
C ASP A 418 -10.32 -11.13 21.20
N ALA A 419 -10.22 -10.73 19.93
CA ALA A 419 -9.49 -9.53 19.52
C ALA A 419 -10.09 -8.25 20.13
N LYS A 420 -11.43 -8.15 20.20
CA LYS A 420 -12.13 -7.03 20.85
C LYS A 420 -11.79 -6.94 22.33
N VAL A 421 -11.85 -8.06 23.04
CA VAL A 421 -11.51 -8.14 24.48
C VAL A 421 -10.04 -7.77 24.72
N ALA A 422 -9.12 -8.31 23.90
CA ALA A 422 -7.71 -7.98 24.00
C ALA A 422 -7.45 -6.47 23.84
N ARG A 423 -8.10 -5.82 22.86
CA ARG A 423 -7.98 -4.38 22.63
C ARG A 423 -8.52 -3.56 23.81
N GLN A 424 -9.67 -3.95 24.37
CA GLN A 424 -10.24 -3.28 25.56
C GLN A 424 -9.32 -3.40 26.78
N ASN A 425 -8.68 -4.56 26.97
CA ASN A 425 -7.72 -4.76 28.07
C ASN A 425 -6.49 -3.87 27.94
N VAL A 426 -5.95 -3.71 26.73
CA VAL A 426 -4.84 -2.78 26.47
C VAL A 426 -5.25 -1.33 26.76
N ALA A 427 -6.40 -0.89 26.25
CA ALA A 427 -6.91 0.46 26.49
C ALA A 427 -7.11 0.77 27.99
N ASN A 428 -7.65 -0.20 28.75
CA ASN A 428 -7.84 -0.11 30.20
C ASN A 428 -6.52 -0.10 30.98
N THR A 429 -5.46 -0.72 30.44
CA THR A 429 -4.14 -0.73 31.07
C THR A 429 -3.47 0.63 30.88
N VAL A 430 -3.51 1.19 29.66
CA VAL A 430 -2.95 2.51 29.34
C VAL A 430 -3.63 3.62 30.14
N SER A 431 -4.96 3.58 30.28
CA SER A 431 -5.71 4.58 31.05
C SER A 431 -5.39 4.57 32.55
N LYS A 432 -5.12 3.39 33.14
CA LYS A 432 -4.71 3.26 34.55
C LYS A 432 -3.31 3.80 34.81
N THR A 433 -2.36 3.59 33.91
CA THR A 433 -1.01 4.17 34.02
C THR A 433 -1.03 5.70 33.91
N ASN A 434 -1.90 6.28 33.08
CA ASN A 434 -1.99 7.74 32.95
C ASN A 434 -2.71 8.41 34.14
N GLN A 435 -3.47 7.67 34.95
CA GLN A 435 -4.11 8.17 36.17
C GLN A 435 -3.23 8.03 37.43
N SER A 436 -2.18 7.20 37.39
CA SER A 436 -1.24 7.06 38.51
C SER A 436 -0.09 8.08 38.51
N ASP A 437 0.08 8.83 37.41
CA ASP A 437 1.11 9.86 37.23
C ASP A 437 0.56 11.30 37.40
N THR A 438 -0.69 11.44 37.87
CA THR A 438 -1.31 12.70 38.33
C THR A 438 -1.61 12.62 39.82
#